data_AF-A0A4R6K5P0-F1
#
_entry.id   AF-A0A4R6K5P0-F1
#
_cell.length_a   1.000
_cell.length_b   1.000
_cell.length_c   1.000
_cell.angle_alpha   90.00
_cell.angle_beta   90.00
_cell.angle_gamma   90.00
#
_symmetry.space_group_name_H-M   'P 1'
#
loop_
_entity.id
_entity.type
_entity.pdbx_description
1 polymer ?
#
loop_
_entity_poly.entity_id
_entity_poly.type
_entity_poly.pdbx_seq_one_letter_code
_entity_poly.pdbx_strand_id
1 'polypeptide(L)'
;MEVTTTPWFIDAWAVYDGVAFASRSAPEIRRTDLMTEAETTVFLSVPDLEPIPLGRITTGLRAARASFQDGFFDPDGTELAFDSLDGIRETVRRAYLATGLGPGGIAVPARPEPGPAKPAPGVQHFIEAVPDTAAEDEPPLDLVRRLLAEGPTPLRHAVRAYAKAVLLDWEAAIPHPLPETEDALAEFYLELTAAGIWWSGRDRASFVGDHGLTLGSRYFEYRRADPEMAGARRHSGSWLIAVAPCPALPSTPVFSRLSDPLKLSLCDSRYLDRGGLWKATQLLLAAILVGVNRDGPAGFWHGADQVLDHRIREAMDWLERQLPRADLPEAADRLLNDFARQWLEGRPDLPGSFPAPDPSGGPSTDPAGAALRTPSLVEDPTGRYWSYEVRMPDDVQGHEAGETLDQMEPPTLSAGE
;
A
#
# COMPACT_ATOMS: atom_id res chain seq x y z
N MET A 1 -17.01 -11.77 -40.97
CA MET A 1 -15.77 -10.95 -40.85
C MET A 1 -15.48 -10.87 -39.37
N GLU A 2 -14.46 -11.57 -38.90
CA GLU A 2 -13.90 -11.29 -37.58
C GLU A 2 -13.17 -9.95 -37.67
N VAL A 3 -13.57 -9.00 -36.83
CA VAL A 3 -12.83 -7.75 -36.66
C VAL A 3 -11.64 -8.11 -35.75
N THR A 4 -10.48 -8.36 -36.34
CA THR A 4 -9.26 -8.57 -35.57
C THR A 4 -8.91 -7.25 -34.89
N THR A 5 -8.99 -7.21 -33.56
CA THR A 5 -8.61 -6.05 -32.77
C THR A 5 -7.11 -5.86 -32.81
N THR A 6 -6.64 -4.70 -33.28
CA THR A 6 -5.21 -4.34 -33.29
C THR A 6 -4.68 -4.35 -31.84
N PRO A 7 -3.59 -5.10 -31.53
CA PRO A 7 -3.08 -5.24 -30.18
C PRO A 7 -2.36 -3.98 -29.66
N TRP A 8 -2.20 -3.93 -28.34
CA TRP A 8 -1.44 -2.94 -27.59
C TRP A 8 -0.10 -3.49 -27.14
N PHE A 9 0.85 -2.59 -26.94
CA PHE A 9 2.18 -2.92 -26.46
C PHE A 9 2.74 -1.79 -25.59
N ILE A 10 3.65 -2.13 -24.68
CA ILE A 10 4.47 -1.16 -23.95
C ILE A 10 5.66 -0.81 -24.82
N ASP A 11 5.82 0.46 -25.18
CA ASP A 11 6.96 0.93 -25.97
C ASP A 11 8.16 1.21 -25.06
N ALA A 12 7.91 1.81 -23.90
CA ALA A 12 8.94 2.14 -22.91
C ALA A 12 8.29 2.34 -21.55
N TRP A 13 8.99 2.00 -20.46
CA TRP A 13 8.47 2.22 -19.11
C TRP A 13 9.58 2.39 -18.06
N ALA A 14 9.24 3.08 -16.97
CA ALA A 14 10.06 3.25 -15.79
C ALA A 14 9.30 2.65 -14.61
N VAL A 15 9.57 1.37 -14.34
CA VAL A 15 8.79 0.56 -13.39
C VAL A 15 8.72 1.21 -12.00
N TYR A 16 9.85 1.72 -11.50
CA TYR A 16 9.94 2.37 -10.19
C TYR A 16 9.15 3.67 -10.09
N ASP A 17 9.00 4.37 -11.21
CA ASP A 17 8.27 5.62 -11.27
C ASP A 17 6.78 5.40 -11.59
N GLY A 18 6.40 4.17 -11.96
CA GLY A 18 5.04 3.83 -12.37
C GLY A 18 4.61 4.55 -13.64
N VAL A 19 5.55 4.75 -14.57
CA VAL A 19 5.35 5.50 -15.81
C VAL A 19 5.53 4.59 -17.01
N ALA A 20 4.65 4.68 -18.00
CA ALA A 20 4.77 3.93 -19.25
C ALA A 20 4.28 4.71 -20.48
N PHE A 21 4.88 4.38 -21.62
CA PHE A 21 4.41 4.71 -22.96
C PHE A 21 3.90 3.45 -23.63
N ALA A 22 2.74 3.52 -24.24
CA ALA A 22 2.13 2.39 -24.91
C ALA A 22 1.52 2.80 -26.25
N SER A 23 1.51 1.87 -27.20
CA SER A 23 0.95 2.10 -28.51
C SER A 23 0.12 0.93 -29.01
N ARG A 24 -0.85 1.25 -29.87
CA ARG A 24 -1.67 0.27 -30.61
C ARG A 24 -1.13 0.17 -32.03
N SER A 25 -0.64 -1.00 -32.41
CA SER A 25 -0.01 -1.21 -33.72
C SER A 25 -0.14 -2.66 -34.19
N ALA A 26 -0.06 -2.88 -35.50
CA ALA A 26 -0.03 -4.21 -36.07
C ALA A 26 1.32 -4.89 -35.74
N PRO A 27 1.35 -6.19 -35.36
CA PRO A 27 2.58 -6.90 -35.00
C PRO A 27 3.66 -6.86 -36.08
N GLU A 28 3.25 -6.84 -37.36
CA GLU A 28 4.17 -6.80 -38.50
C GLU A 28 4.92 -5.47 -38.60
N ILE A 29 4.24 -4.36 -38.28
CA ILE A 29 4.83 -3.00 -38.32
C ILE A 29 5.88 -2.87 -37.21
N ARG A 30 5.62 -3.47 -36.05
CA ARG A 30 6.44 -3.32 -34.84
C ARG A 30 7.85 -3.90 -34.98
N ARG A 31 8.03 -4.90 -35.84
CA ARG A 31 9.33 -5.55 -36.13
C ARG A 31 10.15 -4.81 -37.19
N THR A 32 9.68 -3.67 -37.68
CA THR A 32 10.33 -2.90 -38.74
C THR A 32 10.69 -1.50 -38.27
N ASP A 33 11.55 -0.80 -39.00
CA ASP A 33 11.85 0.63 -38.77
C ASP A 33 10.62 1.55 -38.95
N LEU A 34 9.45 1.01 -39.34
CA LEU A 34 8.19 1.72 -39.55
C LEU A 34 7.37 1.91 -38.26
N MET A 35 7.98 1.77 -37.07
CA MET A 35 7.31 2.02 -35.78
C MET A 35 6.55 3.36 -35.72
N THR A 36 6.88 4.34 -36.56
CA THR A 36 6.15 5.63 -36.68
C THR A 36 4.68 5.51 -37.09
N GLU A 37 4.22 4.34 -37.54
CA GLU A 37 2.86 4.11 -38.07
C GLU A 37 1.85 3.60 -37.02
N ALA A 38 2.14 3.70 -35.72
CA ALA A 38 1.18 3.32 -34.68
C ALA A 38 -0.15 4.10 -34.81
N GLU A 39 -1.28 3.41 -34.66
CA GLU A 39 -2.60 4.01 -34.78
C GLU A 39 -2.89 4.98 -33.63
N THR A 40 -2.40 4.66 -32.43
CA THR A 40 -2.62 5.42 -31.21
C THR A 40 -1.45 5.21 -30.27
N THR A 41 -1.04 6.27 -29.58
CA THR A 41 0.00 6.24 -28.55
C THR A 41 -0.52 6.97 -27.32
N VAL A 42 -0.23 6.44 -26.14
CA VAL A 42 -0.63 7.01 -24.85
C VAL A 42 0.53 7.05 -23.88
N PHE A 43 0.44 7.98 -22.93
CA PHE A 43 1.26 8.06 -21.74
C PHE A 43 0.42 7.66 -20.52
N LEU A 44 1.01 6.88 -19.62
CA LEU A 44 0.41 6.40 -18.38
C LEU A 44 1.33 6.77 -17.22
N SER A 45 0.74 7.22 -16.11
CA SER A 45 1.46 7.49 -14.86
C SER A 45 0.59 7.15 -13.66
N VAL A 46 1.20 6.57 -12.62
CA VAL A 46 0.60 6.41 -11.29
C VAL A 46 0.28 7.78 -10.65
N PRO A 47 -0.70 7.87 -9.73
CA PRO A 47 -1.50 6.76 -9.20
C PRO A 47 -2.68 6.31 -10.08
N ASP A 48 -3.22 7.19 -10.92
CA ASP A 48 -4.52 6.94 -11.59
C ASP A 48 -4.39 6.14 -12.89
N LEU A 49 -3.20 6.15 -13.50
CA LEU A 49 -2.91 5.49 -14.79
C LEU A 49 -3.95 5.86 -15.86
N GLU A 50 -4.42 7.11 -15.84
CA GLU A 50 -5.31 7.63 -16.87
C GLU A 50 -4.52 7.81 -18.18
N PRO A 51 -5.02 7.26 -19.31
CA PRO A 51 -4.31 7.37 -20.58
C PRO A 51 -4.36 8.78 -21.14
N ILE A 52 -3.18 9.39 -21.30
CA ILE A 52 -3.02 10.69 -21.93
C ILE A 52 -2.59 10.47 -23.39
N PRO A 53 -3.43 10.78 -24.40
CA PRO A 53 -3.08 10.58 -25.81
C PRO A 53 -1.86 11.42 -26.21
N LEU A 54 -0.95 10.82 -26.94
CA LEU A 54 0.22 11.48 -27.50
C LEU A 54 0.06 11.61 -29.01
N GLY A 55 0.45 12.77 -29.56
CA GLY A 55 0.35 13.01 -31.00
C GLY A 55 1.33 12.20 -31.85
N ARG A 56 2.42 11.64 -31.27
CA ARG A 56 3.43 10.85 -31.98
C ARG A 56 4.15 9.85 -31.05
N ILE A 57 4.42 8.65 -31.57
CA ILE A 57 5.20 7.59 -30.88
C ILE A 57 6.65 7.99 -30.58
N THR A 58 7.20 8.93 -31.34
CA THR A 58 8.59 9.40 -31.17
C THR A 58 8.90 9.95 -29.78
N THR A 59 7.87 10.37 -29.03
CA THR A 59 8.01 10.81 -27.64
C THR A 59 8.37 9.64 -26.73
N GLY A 60 7.67 8.50 -26.85
CA GLY A 60 7.97 7.29 -26.08
C GLY A 60 9.35 6.71 -26.44
N LEU A 61 9.66 6.64 -27.74
CA LEU A 61 10.98 6.19 -28.21
C LEU A 61 12.15 7.07 -27.72
N ARG A 62 11.91 8.37 -27.49
CA ARG A 62 12.93 9.25 -26.88
C ARG A 62 13.09 8.99 -25.40
N ALA A 63 12.02 8.64 -24.68
CA ALA A 63 12.10 8.29 -23.27
C ALA A 63 12.92 7.00 -23.04
N ALA A 64 12.74 5.98 -23.90
CA ALA A 64 13.55 4.75 -23.90
C ALA A 64 15.06 5.02 -24.00
N ARG A 65 15.46 6.03 -24.78
CA ARG A 65 16.88 6.40 -24.95
C ARG A 65 17.49 7.11 -23.75
N ALA A 66 16.68 7.55 -22.78
CA ALA A 66 17.17 8.25 -21.59
C ALA A 66 17.40 7.28 -20.44
N SER A 67 16.32 6.83 -19.78
CA SER A 67 16.40 6.02 -18.56
C SER A 67 15.23 5.05 -18.40
N PHE A 68 14.41 4.90 -19.44
CA PHE A 68 13.29 3.97 -19.45
C PHE A 68 13.78 2.62 -19.98
N GLN A 69 13.20 1.54 -19.47
CA GLN A 69 13.36 0.23 -20.07
C GLN A 69 12.60 0.19 -21.39
N ASP A 70 13.23 -0.38 -22.41
CA ASP A 70 12.65 -0.56 -23.74
C ASP A 70 11.71 -1.76 -23.72
N GLY A 71 10.51 -1.59 -24.28
CA GLY A 71 9.52 -2.65 -24.45
C GLY A 71 9.08 -3.41 -23.19
N PHE A 72 8.31 -4.48 -23.40
CA PHE A 72 8.02 -5.49 -22.38
C PHE A 72 8.13 -6.88 -23.00
N PHE A 73 9.16 -7.62 -22.61
CA PHE A 73 9.60 -8.85 -23.26
C PHE A 73 9.52 -10.05 -22.32
N ASP A 74 9.26 -11.23 -22.89
CA ASP A 74 9.39 -12.49 -22.19
C ASP A 74 10.87 -12.97 -22.08
N PRO A 75 11.15 -14.06 -21.35
CA PRO A 75 12.51 -14.57 -21.20
C PRO A 75 13.18 -15.01 -22.52
N ASP A 76 12.39 -15.28 -23.55
CA ASP A 76 12.87 -15.65 -24.89
C ASP A 76 13.13 -14.40 -25.77
N GLY A 77 12.91 -13.20 -25.22
CA GLY A 77 13.08 -11.92 -25.92
C GLY A 77 11.92 -11.57 -26.86
N THR A 78 10.79 -12.24 -26.74
CA THR A 78 9.59 -11.93 -27.53
C THR A 78 8.80 -10.81 -26.86
N GLU A 79 8.48 -9.77 -27.63
CA GLU A 79 7.67 -8.66 -27.13
C GLU A 79 6.23 -9.11 -26.87
N LEU A 80 5.71 -8.79 -25.70
CA LEU A 80 4.39 -9.21 -25.25
C LEU A 80 3.31 -8.24 -25.74
N ALA A 81 2.36 -8.77 -26.50
CA ALA A 81 1.17 -8.07 -26.95
C ALA A 81 0.04 -8.16 -25.91
N PHE A 82 -0.77 -7.12 -25.85
CA PHE A 82 -1.94 -7.01 -24.98
C PHE A 82 -3.19 -6.77 -25.80
N ASP A 83 -4.29 -7.44 -25.45
CA ASP A 83 -5.55 -7.28 -26.17
C ASP A 83 -6.22 -5.93 -25.88
N SER A 84 -5.87 -5.28 -24.78
CA SER A 84 -6.50 -4.04 -24.32
C SER A 84 -5.54 -3.10 -23.61
N LEU A 85 -5.92 -1.82 -23.59
CA LEU A 85 -5.23 -0.80 -22.81
C LEU A 85 -5.37 -1.03 -21.29
N ASP A 86 -6.47 -1.64 -20.83
CA ASP A 86 -6.63 -1.99 -19.42
C ASP A 86 -5.63 -3.07 -18.98
N GLY A 87 -5.28 -4.01 -19.87
CA GLY A 87 -4.19 -4.96 -19.63
C GLY A 87 -2.84 -4.25 -19.42
N ILE A 88 -2.52 -3.26 -20.25
CA ILE A 88 -1.31 -2.43 -20.08
C ILE A 88 -1.33 -1.70 -18.73
N ARG A 89 -2.44 -1.02 -18.41
CA ARG A 89 -2.59 -0.28 -17.14
C ARG A 89 -2.37 -1.20 -15.95
N GLU A 90 -2.97 -2.39 -15.98
CA GLU A 90 -2.83 -3.37 -14.92
C GLU A 90 -1.39 -3.90 -14.80
N THR A 91 -0.69 -4.14 -15.92
CA THR A 91 0.72 -4.51 -15.91
C THR A 91 1.60 -3.43 -15.26
N VAL A 92 1.43 -2.17 -15.64
CA VAL A 92 2.20 -1.05 -15.07
C VAL A 92 1.91 -0.91 -13.57
N ARG A 93 0.64 -1.02 -13.17
CA ARG A 93 0.20 -0.93 -11.77
C ARG A 93 0.85 -2.02 -10.90
N ARG A 94 0.79 -3.28 -11.33
CA ARG A 94 1.35 -4.42 -10.59
C ARG A 94 2.88 -4.33 -10.50
N ALA A 95 3.54 -3.97 -11.61
CA ALA A 95 5.00 -3.80 -11.63
C ALA A 95 5.43 -2.68 -10.67
N TYR A 96 4.73 -1.55 -10.69
CA TYR A 96 4.97 -0.45 -9.76
C TYR A 96 4.79 -0.87 -8.29
N LEU A 97 3.66 -1.49 -7.95
CA LEU A 97 3.36 -1.93 -6.58
C LEU A 97 4.34 -2.99 -6.07
N ALA A 98 4.88 -3.82 -6.95
CA ALA A 98 5.91 -4.79 -6.61
C ALA A 98 7.20 -4.09 -6.15
N THR A 99 7.54 -2.93 -6.71
CA THR A 99 8.74 -2.16 -6.31
C THR A 99 8.58 -1.37 -5.01
N GLY A 100 7.36 -1.03 -4.62
CA GLY A 100 7.07 -0.30 -3.38
C GLY A 100 5.64 0.25 -3.36
N LEU A 101 5.03 0.33 -2.17
CA LEU A 101 3.68 0.88 -2.00
C LEU A 101 3.71 2.42 -2.15
N GLY A 102 3.85 2.92 -3.38
CA GLY A 102 3.54 4.30 -3.74
C GLY A 102 4.71 5.28 -3.91
N PRO A 103 4.40 6.51 -4.38
CA PRO A 103 5.40 7.50 -4.74
C PRO A 103 6.00 8.07 -3.46
N GLY A 104 7.31 7.89 -3.30
CA GLY A 104 7.99 8.06 -2.03
C GLY A 104 8.52 6.75 -1.45
N GLY A 105 8.72 5.72 -2.27
CA GLY A 105 9.47 4.51 -1.93
C GLY A 105 10.83 4.86 -1.33
N ILE A 106 10.87 5.03 -0.02
CA ILE A 106 12.09 5.22 0.75
C ILE A 106 12.94 3.97 0.51
N ALA A 107 14.24 4.17 0.33
CA ALA A 107 15.21 3.09 0.29
C ALA A 107 14.96 2.18 1.49
N VAL A 108 14.34 1.03 1.21
CA VAL A 108 13.91 0.12 2.25
C VAL A 108 15.18 -0.42 2.91
N PRO A 109 15.35 -0.28 4.24
CA PRO A 109 16.56 -0.77 4.89
C PRO A 109 16.78 -2.25 4.56
N ALA A 110 18.04 -2.65 4.46
CA ALA A 110 18.41 -4.02 4.11
C ALA A 110 17.60 -5.02 4.95
N ARG A 111 17.09 -6.07 4.28
CA ARG A 111 16.32 -7.12 4.93
C ARG A 111 17.20 -7.74 6.04
N PRO A 112 16.76 -7.76 7.30
CA PRO A 112 17.48 -8.52 8.31
C PRO A 112 17.51 -10.00 7.89
N GLU A 113 18.68 -10.62 7.97
CA GLU A 113 18.81 -12.05 7.68
C GLU A 113 17.86 -12.84 8.59
N PRO A 114 17.08 -13.80 8.06
CA PRO A 114 16.19 -14.59 8.89
C PRO A 114 17.02 -15.37 9.92
N GLY A 115 16.81 -15.06 11.20
CA GLY A 115 17.43 -15.79 12.31
C GLY A 115 16.88 -17.22 12.40
N PRO A 116 17.64 -18.15 13.02
CA PRO A 116 17.24 -19.56 13.14
C PRO A 116 15.97 -19.79 13.98
N ALA A 117 15.30 -20.89 13.62
CA ALA A 117 13.90 -21.26 13.83
C ALA A 117 13.45 -21.56 15.28
N LYS A 118 13.45 -20.56 16.16
CA LYS A 118 12.45 -20.53 17.24
C LYS A 118 11.27 -19.68 16.76
N PRO A 119 10.00 -20.15 16.87
CA PRO A 119 8.88 -19.28 16.55
C PRO A 119 9.00 -18.00 17.37
N ALA A 120 8.95 -16.86 16.68
CA ALA A 120 8.99 -15.57 17.33
C ALA A 120 7.81 -15.48 18.32
N PRO A 121 7.94 -14.72 19.43
CA PRO A 121 6.91 -14.68 20.47
C PRO A 121 5.51 -14.36 19.94
N GLY A 122 5.42 -13.50 18.92
CA GLY A 122 4.18 -13.16 18.24
C GLY A 122 3.55 -14.33 17.48
N VAL A 123 4.36 -15.10 16.76
CA VAL A 123 3.90 -16.32 16.06
C VAL A 123 3.27 -17.30 17.05
N GLN A 124 3.95 -17.54 18.17
CA GLN A 124 3.43 -18.42 19.22
C GLN A 124 2.11 -17.90 19.79
N HIS A 125 2.06 -16.60 20.13
CA HIS A 125 0.84 -15.96 20.63
C HIS A 125 -0.34 -16.10 19.67
N PHE A 126 -0.10 -15.91 18.37
CA PHE A 126 -1.16 -16.03 17.37
C PHE A 126 -1.69 -17.46 17.24
N ILE A 127 -0.80 -18.45 17.19
CA ILE A 127 -1.17 -19.88 17.13
C ILE A 127 -2.00 -20.29 18.35
N GLU A 128 -1.60 -19.84 19.55
CA GLU A 128 -2.33 -20.13 20.79
C GLU A 128 -3.68 -19.41 20.87
N ALA A 129 -3.75 -18.17 20.37
CA ALA A 129 -4.97 -17.37 20.41
C ALA A 129 -6.00 -17.84 19.37
N VAL A 130 -5.57 -18.37 18.24
CA VAL A 130 -6.44 -18.74 17.10
C VAL A 130 -6.28 -20.24 16.77
N PRO A 131 -6.63 -21.15 17.70
CA PRO A 131 -6.58 -22.59 17.45
C PRO A 131 -7.74 -22.99 16.51
N ASP A 132 -7.50 -23.98 15.65
CA ASP A 132 -8.52 -24.70 14.84
C ASP A 132 -9.32 -23.96 13.75
N THR A 133 -9.09 -22.67 13.47
CA THR A 133 -9.61 -22.00 12.22
C THR A 133 -8.57 -21.95 11.08
N ALA A 134 -7.53 -22.79 11.21
CA ALA A 134 -6.20 -22.59 10.64
C ALA A 134 -5.91 -23.29 9.30
N ALA A 135 -6.82 -24.13 8.79
CA ALA A 135 -6.53 -24.98 7.64
C ALA A 135 -7.63 -24.94 6.56
N GLU A 136 -8.42 -23.88 6.52
CA GLU A 136 -9.35 -23.69 5.41
C GLU A 136 -8.53 -23.35 4.16
N ASP A 137 -8.60 -24.21 3.14
CA ASP A 137 -8.04 -23.97 1.80
C ASP A 137 -8.92 -23.01 0.98
N GLU A 138 -9.68 -22.16 1.67
CA GLU A 138 -10.56 -21.15 1.09
C GLU A 138 -9.74 -19.90 0.73
N PRO A 139 -10.07 -19.22 -0.38
CA PRO A 139 -9.53 -17.89 -0.67
C PRO A 139 -9.76 -16.96 0.52
N PRO A 140 -8.74 -16.21 0.98
CA PRO A 140 -8.80 -15.47 2.23
C PRO A 140 -9.89 -14.39 2.21
N LEU A 141 -10.18 -13.80 1.05
CA LEU A 141 -11.19 -12.74 0.94
C LEU A 141 -12.62 -13.29 0.92
N ASP A 142 -12.84 -14.47 0.34
CA ASP A 142 -14.13 -15.14 0.38
C ASP A 142 -14.46 -15.57 1.81
N LEU A 143 -13.46 -16.13 2.50
CA LEU A 143 -13.56 -16.43 3.92
C LEU A 143 -13.93 -15.19 4.74
N VAL A 144 -13.28 -14.05 4.50
CA VAL A 144 -13.61 -12.79 5.21
C VAL A 144 -15.05 -12.37 4.96
N ARG A 145 -15.52 -12.40 3.72
CA ARG A 145 -16.92 -12.06 3.38
C ARG A 145 -17.89 -12.97 4.12
N ARG A 146 -17.62 -14.28 4.14
CA ARG A 146 -18.43 -15.26 4.87
C ARG A 146 -18.47 -14.97 6.37
N LEU A 147 -17.30 -14.79 7.00
CA LEU A 147 -17.22 -14.50 8.44
C LEU A 147 -17.89 -13.16 8.80
N LEU A 148 -17.78 -12.14 7.95
CA LEU A 148 -18.50 -10.87 8.14
C LEU A 148 -20.03 -11.05 8.09
N ALA A 149 -20.52 -11.96 7.25
CA ALA A 149 -21.96 -12.23 7.09
C ALA A 149 -22.52 -13.13 8.21
N GLU A 150 -21.78 -14.15 8.63
CA GLU A 150 -22.19 -15.13 9.65
C GLU A 150 -22.02 -14.62 11.09
N GLY A 151 -21.15 -13.63 11.27
CA GLY A 151 -20.87 -13.00 12.56
C GLY A 151 -19.37 -12.75 12.73
N PRO A 152 -18.92 -11.48 12.82
CA PRO A 152 -17.50 -11.13 12.69
C PRO A 152 -16.64 -11.51 13.91
N THR A 153 -17.18 -12.17 14.94
CA THR A 153 -16.45 -12.48 16.18
C THR A 153 -15.16 -13.29 15.94
N PRO A 154 -15.16 -14.40 15.16
CA PRO A 154 -13.93 -15.13 14.88
C PRO A 154 -12.91 -14.28 14.11
N LEU A 155 -13.39 -13.48 13.17
CA LEU A 155 -12.56 -12.58 12.37
C LEU A 155 -11.93 -11.47 13.22
N ARG A 156 -12.72 -10.79 14.06
CA ARG A 156 -12.25 -9.77 15.01
C ARG A 156 -11.20 -10.34 15.94
N HIS A 157 -11.47 -11.52 16.50
CA HIS A 157 -10.53 -12.20 17.39
C HIS A 157 -9.20 -12.48 16.69
N ALA A 158 -9.25 -13.01 15.46
CA ALA A 158 -8.05 -13.29 14.67
C ALA A 158 -7.28 -12.01 14.30
N VAL A 159 -7.95 -10.94 13.86
CA VAL A 159 -7.29 -9.64 13.57
C VAL A 159 -6.62 -9.06 14.82
N ARG A 160 -7.29 -9.13 15.99
CA ARG A 160 -6.72 -8.67 17.27
C ARG A 160 -5.51 -9.50 17.69
N ALA A 161 -5.61 -10.82 17.59
CA ALA A 161 -4.49 -11.72 17.90
C ALA A 161 -3.29 -11.44 16.99
N TYR A 162 -3.53 -11.22 15.69
CA TYR A 162 -2.46 -10.95 14.74
C TYR A 162 -1.80 -9.58 15.00
N ALA A 163 -2.58 -8.55 15.30
CA ALA A 163 -2.04 -7.24 15.68
C ALA A 163 -1.17 -7.30 16.95
N LYS A 164 -1.60 -8.08 17.96
CA LYS A 164 -0.83 -8.35 19.17
C LYS A 164 0.46 -9.12 18.86
N ALA A 165 0.41 -10.09 17.96
CA ALA A 165 1.58 -10.81 17.50
C ALA A 165 2.62 -9.90 16.85
N VAL A 166 2.21 -8.96 15.99
CA VAL A 166 3.11 -7.97 15.39
C VAL A 166 3.82 -7.15 16.46
N LEU A 167 3.11 -6.71 17.51
CA LEU A 167 3.71 -5.95 18.62
C LEU A 167 4.77 -6.76 19.39
N LEU A 168 4.49 -8.04 19.67
CA LEU A 168 5.42 -8.93 20.36
C LEU A 168 6.71 -9.10 19.57
N ASP A 169 6.59 -9.35 18.27
CA ASP A 169 7.74 -9.52 17.39
C ASP A 169 8.51 -8.21 17.19
N TRP A 170 7.80 -7.08 17.14
CA TRP A 170 8.44 -5.77 16.98
C TRP A 170 9.22 -5.37 18.23
N GLU A 171 8.65 -5.47 19.43
CA GLU A 171 9.38 -5.18 20.67
C GLU A 171 10.58 -6.13 20.84
N ALA A 172 10.42 -7.42 20.53
CA ALA A 172 11.50 -8.41 20.62
C ALA A 172 12.66 -8.12 19.63
N ALA A 173 12.36 -7.50 18.49
CA ALA A 173 13.36 -7.11 17.49
C ALA A 173 14.14 -5.83 17.85
N ILE A 174 13.85 -5.19 18.99
CA ILE A 174 14.48 -3.94 19.44
C ILE A 174 15.42 -4.23 20.63
N PRO A 175 16.64 -4.78 20.42
CA PRO A 175 17.61 -4.93 21.50
C PRO A 175 18.25 -3.58 21.90
N HIS A 176 18.39 -2.66 20.95
CA HIS A 176 18.88 -1.28 21.14
C HIS A 176 18.17 -0.33 20.17
N PRO A 177 17.03 0.25 20.56
CA PRO A 177 16.26 1.07 19.64
C PRO A 177 17.05 2.28 19.15
N LEU A 178 17.04 2.49 17.85
CA LEU A 178 17.17 3.85 17.34
C LEU A 178 15.91 4.62 17.74
N PRO A 179 16.00 5.91 18.11
CA PRO A 179 14.83 6.71 18.50
C PRO A 179 13.68 6.65 17.49
N GLU A 180 14.00 6.62 16.19
CA GLU A 180 13.02 6.50 15.10
C GLU A 180 12.21 5.19 15.17
N THR A 181 12.78 4.11 15.67
CA THR A 181 12.07 2.82 15.82
C THR A 181 11.16 2.80 17.06
N GLU A 182 11.54 3.49 18.15
CA GLU A 182 10.64 3.65 19.30
C GLU A 182 9.43 4.52 18.94
N ASP A 183 9.67 5.65 18.24
CA ASP A 183 8.62 6.55 17.75
C ASP A 183 7.65 5.81 16.82
N ALA A 184 8.18 5.03 15.88
CA ALA A 184 7.41 4.17 14.99
C ALA A 184 6.50 3.19 15.75
N LEU A 185 7.05 2.48 16.72
CA LEU A 185 6.31 1.49 17.50
C LEU A 185 5.25 2.17 18.39
N ALA A 186 5.55 3.32 18.98
CA ALA A 186 4.58 4.12 19.73
C ALA A 186 3.41 4.58 18.86
N GLU A 187 3.68 5.04 17.64
CA GLU A 187 2.66 5.37 16.65
C GLU A 187 1.88 4.13 16.19
N PHE A 188 2.53 2.98 16.09
CA PHE A 188 1.83 1.73 15.79
C PHE A 188 0.83 1.35 16.90
N TYR A 189 1.21 1.47 18.18
CA TYR A 189 0.26 1.31 19.30
C TYR A 189 -0.93 2.27 19.19
N LEU A 190 -0.71 3.51 18.74
CA LEU A 190 -1.77 4.50 18.49
C LEU A 190 -2.73 4.03 17.39
N GLU A 191 -2.21 3.58 16.25
CA GLU A 191 -3.04 3.14 15.13
C GLU A 191 -3.82 1.87 15.46
N LEU A 192 -3.22 0.89 16.15
CA LEU A 192 -3.94 -0.29 16.61
C LEU A 192 -5.04 0.06 17.62
N THR A 193 -4.76 1.04 18.48
CA THR A 193 -5.78 1.63 19.33
C THR A 193 -6.90 2.19 18.46
N ALA A 194 -6.59 2.97 17.42
CA ALA A 194 -7.58 3.65 16.55
C ALA A 194 -8.41 2.68 15.71
N ALA A 195 -7.85 1.51 15.44
CA ALA A 195 -8.53 0.42 14.74
C ALA A 195 -9.47 -0.40 15.65
N GLY A 196 -9.57 -0.12 16.96
CA GLY A 196 -10.44 -0.89 17.86
C GLY A 196 -9.87 -2.27 18.23
N ILE A 197 -8.55 -2.43 18.16
CA ILE A 197 -7.87 -3.70 18.51
C ILE A 197 -8.04 -4.04 19.98
N TRP A 198 -8.08 -3.04 20.86
CA TRP A 198 -8.22 -3.23 22.29
C TRP A 198 -9.67 -3.14 22.73
N TRP A 199 -10.10 -4.05 23.61
CA TRP A 199 -11.44 -4.01 24.19
C TRP A 199 -11.65 -2.81 25.11
N SER A 200 -10.59 -2.44 25.82
CA SER A 200 -10.55 -1.32 26.74
C SER A 200 -9.11 -0.92 27.02
N GLY A 201 -8.92 0.20 27.73
CA GLY A 201 -7.61 0.56 28.26
C GLY A 201 -7.04 -0.48 29.22
N ARG A 202 -7.89 -1.23 29.94
CA ARG A 202 -7.48 -2.30 30.85
C ARG A 202 -6.97 -3.53 30.11
N ASP A 203 -7.68 -3.97 29.08
CA ASP A 203 -7.26 -5.10 28.22
C ASP A 203 -5.86 -4.85 27.63
N ARG A 204 -5.65 -3.64 27.12
CA ARG A 204 -4.35 -3.21 26.60
C ARG A 204 -3.26 -3.22 27.67
N ALA A 205 -3.53 -2.67 28.85
CA ALA A 205 -2.57 -2.63 29.96
C ALA A 205 -2.21 -4.03 30.47
N SER A 206 -3.20 -4.93 30.57
CA SER A 206 -2.99 -6.33 30.94
C SER A 206 -2.07 -7.02 29.93
N PHE A 207 -2.38 -6.92 28.62
CA PHE A 207 -1.53 -7.53 27.58
C PHE A 207 -0.07 -7.07 27.68
N VAL A 208 0.16 -5.76 27.83
CA VAL A 208 1.52 -5.19 27.94
C VAL A 208 2.25 -5.68 29.19
N GLY A 209 1.56 -5.74 30.33
CA GLY A 209 2.13 -6.25 31.58
C GLY A 209 2.43 -7.74 31.54
N ASP A 210 1.50 -8.55 31.03
CA ASP A 210 1.60 -10.00 30.96
C ASP A 210 2.75 -10.46 30.04
N HIS A 211 3.07 -9.66 29.01
CA HIS A 211 4.15 -9.93 28.06
C HIS A 211 5.43 -9.13 28.30
N GLY A 212 5.50 -8.31 29.35
CA GLY A 212 6.72 -7.55 29.70
C GLY A 212 7.14 -6.50 28.66
N LEU A 213 6.18 -5.91 27.93
CA LEU A 213 6.45 -4.96 26.84
C LEU A 213 6.88 -3.61 27.40
N THR A 214 8.18 -3.33 27.30
CA THR A 214 8.81 -2.18 27.98
C THR A 214 8.44 -0.87 27.29
N LEU A 215 8.39 -0.84 25.95
CA LEU A 215 7.98 0.36 25.22
C LEU A 215 6.49 0.62 25.36
N GLY A 216 5.66 -0.43 25.23
CA GLY A 216 4.24 -0.35 25.53
C GLY A 216 3.98 0.24 26.91
N SER A 217 4.64 -0.26 27.95
CA SER A 217 4.47 0.25 29.33
C SER A 217 4.78 1.74 29.45
N ARG A 218 5.94 2.18 28.94
CA ARG A 218 6.33 3.60 28.91
C ARG A 218 5.29 4.45 28.20
N TYR A 219 4.90 4.04 26.99
CA TYR A 219 3.93 4.76 26.17
C TYR A 219 2.60 5.01 26.90
N PHE A 220 2.08 4.02 27.64
CA PHE A 220 0.79 4.17 28.35
C PHE A 220 0.88 4.99 29.63
N GLU A 221 2.01 4.97 30.33
CA GLU A 221 2.26 5.84 31.48
C GLU A 221 2.29 7.32 31.04
N TYR A 222 2.97 7.63 29.94
CA TYR A 222 3.08 9.01 29.42
C TYR A 222 1.76 9.56 28.85
N ARG A 223 0.96 8.75 28.15
CA ARG A 223 -0.29 9.26 27.52
C ARG A 223 -1.36 9.68 28.53
N ARG A 224 -1.36 9.14 29.75
CA ARG A 224 -2.23 9.67 30.82
C ARG A 224 -1.84 11.09 31.23
N ALA A 225 -0.61 11.51 30.95
CA ALA A 225 -0.04 12.78 31.34
C ALA A 225 0.09 13.80 30.20
N ASP A 226 0.10 13.37 28.93
CA ASP A 226 0.45 14.25 27.80
C ASP A 226 -0.60 14.27 26.65
N PRO A 227 -1.41 15.34 26.55
CA PRO A 227 -2.32 15.59 25.43
C PRO A 227 -1.61 15.86 24.08
N GLU A 228 -0.33 16.25 24.07
CA GLU A 228 0.40 16.66 22.86
C GLU A 228 0.77 15.49 21.96
N MET A 229 0.85 14.26 22.48
CA MET A 229 1.04 13.05 21.65
C MET A 229 -0.11 12.80 20.66
N ALA A 230 -1.28 13.45 20.83
CA ALA A 230 -2.34 13.42 19.83
C ALA A 230 -2.04 14.30 18.59
N GLY A 231 -1.09 15.23 18.69
CA GLY A 231 -0.86 16.30 17.70
C GLY A 231 0.16 16.01 16.60
N ALA A 232 1.02 14.99 16.74
CA ALA A 232 2.12 14.77 15.79
C ALA A 232 2.28 13.28 15.43
N ARG A 233 1.37 12.74 14.62
CA ARG A 233 1.67 11.54 13.83
C ARG A 233 2.83 11.90 12.89
N ARG A 234 4.02 11.36 13.13
CA ARG A 234 5.22 11.58 12.31
C ARG A 234 5.27 10.62 11.14
N HIS A 235 4.65 9.46 11.26
CA HIS A 235 4.67 8.40 10.28
C HIS A 235 3.29 8.18 9.65
N SER A 236 3.29 7.87 8.36
CA SER A 236 2.08 7.42 7.66
C SER A 236 1.82 5.93 7.94
N GLY A 237 0.57 5.49 7.80
CA GLY A 237 0.22 4.07 7.88
C GLY A 237 1.04 3.21 6.91
N SER A 238 1.25 3.69 5.68
CA SER A 238 2.12 3.04 4.68
C SER A 238 3.56 2.88 5.14
N TRP A 239 4.10 3.88 5.84
CA TRP A 239 5.44 3.79 6.41
C TRP A 239 5.49 2.77 7.55
N LEU A 240 4.51 2.80 8.46
CA LEU A 240 4.43 1.87 9.58
C LEU A 240 4.38 0.42 9.10
N ILE A 241 3.56 0.08 8.10
CA ILE A 241 3.51 -1.30 7.57
C ILE A 241 4.79 -1.70 6.83
N ALA A 242 5.57 -0.75 6.32
CA ALA A 242 6.84 -1.01 5.65
C ALA A 242 7.97 -1.34 6.64
N VAL A 243 7.85 -0.92 7.90
CA VAL A 243 8.85 -1.20 8.95
C VAL A 243 8.38 -2.25 9.95
N ALA A 244 7.06 -2.40 10.14
CA ALA A 244 6.49 -3.38 11.05
C ALA A 244 6.84 -4.81 10.63
N PRO A 245 7.24 -5.69 11.58
CA PRO A 245 7.50 -7.08 11.25
C PRO A 245 6.23 -7.80 10.81
N CYS A 246 6.39 -8.83 10.00
CA CYS A 246 5.33 -9.80 9.71
C CYS A 246 5.62 -11.08 10.51
N PRO A 247 4.83 -11.40 11.56
CA PRO A 247 4.91 -12.69 12.22
C PRO A 247 4.86 -13.83 11.20
N ALA A 248 5.96 -14.58 11.10
CA ALA A 248 6.11 -15.65 10.12
C ALA A 248 5.30 -16.89 10.57
N LEU A 249 4.11 -17.05 9.99
CA LEU A 249 3.24 -18.17 10.33
C LEU A 249 3.72 -19.46 9.64
N PRO A 250 3.50 -20.64 10.27
CA PRO A 250 3.81 -21.93 9.65
C PRO A 250 3.21 -22.01 8.24
N SER A 251 3.90 -22.67 7.29
CA SER A 251 3.48 -22.85 5.90
C SER A 251 3.38 -21.59 5.02
N THR A 252 3.77 -20.42 5.52
CA THR A 252 3.90 -19.21 4.70
C THR A 252 5.34 -18.99 4.26
N PRO A 253 5.59 -18.42 3.06
CA PRO A 253 6.89 -17.87 2.72
C PRO A 253 7.35 -16.92 3.83
N VAL A 254 8.65 -16.91 4.14
CA VAL A 254 9.17 -16.04 5.20
C VAL A 254 9.05 -14.59 4.74
N PHE A 255 8.01 -13.91 5.20
CA PHE A 255 7.84 -12.47 5.04
C PHE A 255 8.52 -11.75 6.20
N SER A 256 9.16 -10.64 5.91
CA SER A 256 9.87 -9.87 6.93
C SER A 256 9.01 -8.74 7.48
N ARG A 257 8.13 -8.19 6.64
CA ARG A 257 7.38 -6.96 6.92
C ARG A 257 5.91 -7.11 6.63
N LEU A 258 5.09 -6.38 7.38
CA LEU A 258 3.63 -6.38 7.22
C LEU A 258 3.20 -5.94 5.81
N SER A 259 4.01 -5.12 5.13
CA SER A 259 3.78 -4.75 3.72
C SER A 259 4.02 -5.87 2.71
N ASP A 260 4.76 -6.93 3.04
CA ASP A 260 5.15 -7.97 2.07
C ASP A 260 3.91 -8.80 1.62
N PRO A 261 3.06 -9.34 2.52
CA PRO A 261 1.80 -9.98 2.16
C PRO A 261 0.88 -9.08 1.33
N LEU A 262 0.79 -7.80 1.71
CA LEU A 262 -0.06 -6.83 1.03
C LEU A 262 0.39 -6.64 -0.42
N LYS A 263 1.69 -6.40 -0.65
CA LYS A 263 2.24 -6.28 -2.01
C LYS A 263 1.95 -7.51 -2.86
N LEU A 264 2.16 -8.72 -2.31
CA LEU A 264 1.84 -9.93 -3.04
C LEU A 264 0.37 -10.02 -3.41
N SER A 265 -0.56 -9.67 -2.52
CA SER A 265 -1.98 -9.68 -2.90
C SER A 265 -2.32 -8.72 -4.03
N LEU A 266 -1.60 -7.59 -4.13
CA LEU A 266 -1.85 -6.57 -5.13
C LEU A 266 -1.18 -6.88 -6.49
N CYS A 267 -0.10 -7.66 -6.48
CA CYS A 267 0.73 -7.94 -7.66
C CYS A 267 0.57 -9.36 -8.19
N ASP A 268 0.40 -10.35 -7.30
CA ASP A 268 0.28 -11.77 -7.62
C ASP A 268 -1.17 -12.22 -7.47
N SER A 269 -1.83 -12.41 -8.61
CA SER A 269 -3.23 -12.85 -8.69
C SER A 269 -3.47 -14.18 -7.96
N ARG A 270 -2.47 -15.06 -7.95
CA ARG A 270 -2.53 -16.40 -7.33
C ARG A 270 -2.24 -16.36 -5.84
N TYR A 271 -1.72 -15.24 -5.33
CA TYR A 271 -1.49 -15.10 -3.90
C TYR A 271 -2.78 -15.25 -3.10
N LEU A 272 -3.93 -14.90 -3.66
CA LEU A 272 -5.21 -15.00 -2.98
C LEU A 272 -5.92 -16.35 -3.17
N ASP A 273 -5.36 -17.29 -3.91
CA ASP A 273 -6.07 -18.54 -4.19
C ASP A 273 -6.22 -19.42 -2.94
N ARG A 274 -5.26 -19.31 -1.99
CA ARG A 274 -5.15 -20.16 -0.80
C ARG A 274 -4.54 -19.42 0.38
N GLY A 275 -4.88 -19.88 1.59
CA GLY A 275 -4.23 -19.44 2.84
C GLY A 275 -5.18 -19.06 3.97
N GLY A 276 -6.49 -19.16 3.74
CA GLY A 276 -7.52 -19.07 4.77
C GLY A 276 -7.40 -17.87 5.69
N LEU A 277 -7.68 -18.08 6.98
CA LEU A 277 -7.79 -16.99 7.95
C LEU A 277 -6.45 -16.31 8.22
N TRP A 278 -5.35 -17.05 8.16
CA TRP A 278 -4.02 -16.52 8.40
C TRP A 278 -3.66 -15.45 7.38
N LYS A 279 -3.72 -15.78 6.09
CA LYS A 279 -3.47 -14.81 5.02
C LYS A 279 -4.48 -13.67 5.07
N ALA A 280 -5.74 -13.95 5.38
CA ALA A 280 -6.75 -12.91 5.56
C ALA A 280 -6.37 -11.90 6.64
N THR A 281 -5.94 -12.34 7.83
CA THR A 281 -5.56 -11.42 8.91
C THR A 281 -4.31 -10.59 8.59
N GLN A 282 -3.33 -11.18 7.89
CA GLN A 282 -2.14 -10.47 7.41
C GLN A 282 -2.53 -9.30 6.49
N LEU A 283 -3.40 -9.57 5.52
CA LEU A 283 -3.87 -8.58 4.56
C LEU A 283 -4.76 -7.52 5.21
N LEU A 284 -5.71 -7.94 6.04
CA LEU A 284 -6.64 -7.05 6.69
C LEU A 284 -5.94 -6.08 7.64
N LEU A 285 -4.99 -6.54 8.44
CA LEU A 285 -4.28 -5.63 9.34
C LEU A 285 -3.52 -4.56 8.55
N ALA A 286 -2.82 -4.95 7.48
CA ALA A 286 -2.11 -4.00 6.63
C ALA A 286 -3.07 -3.01 5.94
N ALA A 287 -4.18 -3.51 5.39
CA ALA A 287 -5.19 -2.69 4.72
C ALA A 287 -5.94 -1.76 5.69
N ILE A 288 -6.23 -2.21 6.91
CA ILE A 288 -6.76 -1.36 7.98
C ILE A 288 -5.80 -0.21 8.23
N LEU A 289 -4.50 -0.47 8.40
CA LEU A 289 -3.52 0.58 8.69
C LEU A 289 -3.29 1.55 7.52
N VAL A 290 -3.44 1.10 6.28
CA VAL A 290 -3.44 1.98 5.10
C VAL A 290 -4.71 2.84 5.05
N GLY A 291 -5.87 2.25 5.35
CA GLY A 291 -7.18 2.89 5.28
C GLY A 291 -7.52 3.79 6.47
N VAL A 292 -6.88 3.60 7.63
CA VAL A 292 -7.08 4.43 8.84
C VAL A 292 -6.46 5.81 8.61
N ASN A 293 -7.25 6.73 8.04
CA ASN A 293 -6.88 8.14 7.94
C ASN A 293 -8.06 9.07 8.31
N ARG A 294 -7.85 9.81 9.42
CA ARG A 294 -8.20 11.22 9.72
C ARG A 294 -9.42 11.66 10.52
N ASP A 295 -10.36 10.81 10.89
CA ASP A 295 -11.29 11.23 11.95
C ASP A 295 -10.67 10.89 13.30
N GLY A 296 -10.26 11.93 14.02
CA GLY A 296 -9.45 11.84 15.24
C GLY A 296 -10.03 10.92 16.32
N PRO A 297 -9.26 10.64 17.39
CA PRO A 297 -9.57 9.63 18.41
C PRO A 297 -10.77 9.95 19.32
N ALA A 298 -11.73 10.79 18.90
CA ALA A 298 -12.76 11.35 19.76
C ALA A 298 -13.89 10.37 20.17
N GLY A 299 -14.02 9.19 19.55
CA GLY A 299 -15.10 8.22 19.83
C GLY A 299 -14.74 7.03 20.74
N PHE A 300 -13.57 7.05 21.38
CA PHE A 300 -12.74 5.84 21.50
C PHE A 300 -13.15 4.73 22.49
N TRP A 301 -13.97 5.02 23.50
CA TRP A 301 -14.09 4.12 24.65
C TRP A 301 -15.39 3.32 24.67
N HIS A 302 -16.30 3.56 23.74
CA HIS A 302 -17.52 2.78 23.58
C HIS A 302 -17.60 2.24 22.15
N GLY A 303 -17.59 0.91 22.03
CA GLY A 303 -17.85 0.22 20.77
C GLY A 303 -16.63 -0.20 19.94
N ALA A 304 -15.57 -0.69 20.60
CA ALA A 304 -14.37 -1.20 19.92
C ALA A 304 -14.68 -2.26 18.84
N ASP A 305 -15.71 -3.08 19.05
CA ASP A 305 -16.18 -4.04 18.06
C ASP A 305 -16.82 -3.37 16.84
N GLN A 306 -17.67 -2.36 17.05
CA GLN A 306 -18.28 -1.61 15.95
C GLN A 306 -17.22 -0.86 15.14
N VAL A 307 -16.22 -0.29 15.82
CA VAL A 307 -15.08 0.36 15.17
C VAL A 307 -14.30 -0.65 14.33
N LEU A 308 -13.92 -1.80 14.91
CA LEU A 308 -13.16 -2.80 14.18
C LEU A 308 -13.95 -3.38 13.01
N ASP A 309 -15.24 -3.66 13.17
CA ASP A 309 -16.12 -4.11 12.08
C ASP A 309 -16.16 -3.10 10.94
N HIS A 310 -16.29 -1.80 11.26
CA HIS A 310 -16.27 -0.75 10.26
C HIS A 310 -14.94 -0.70 9.51
N ARG A 311 -13.80 -0.75 10.23
CA ARG A 311 -12.47 -0.76 9.62
C ARG A 311 -12.20 -1.98 8.76
N ILE A 312 -12.69 -3.16 9.17
CA ILE A 312 -12.57 -4.37 8.36
C ILE A 312 -13.35 -4.22 7.04
N ARG A 313 -14.55 -3.64 7.07
CA ARG A 313 -15.33 -3.38 5.84
C ARG A 313 -14.62 -2.39 4.91
N GLU A 314 -14.12 -1.28 5.46
CA GLU A 314 -13.35 -0.30 4.68
C GLU A 314 -12.09 -0.91 4.06
N ALA A 315 -11.38 -1.75 4.82
CA ALA A 315 -10.21 -2.47 4.34
C ALA A 315 -10.56 -3.45 3.21
N MET A 316 -11.69 -4.16 3.32
CA MET A 316 -12.20 -5.03 2.26
C MET A 316 -12.57 -4.26 1.01
N ASP A 317 -13.32 -3.16 1.12
CA ASP A 317 -13.70 -2.31 0.00
C ASP A 317 -12.47 -1.70 -0.69
N TRP A 318 -11.44 -1.35 0.09
CA TRP A 318 -10.17 -0.90 -0.44
C TRP A 318 -9.44 -2.02 -1.19
N LEU A 319 -9.30 -3.21 -0.60
CA LEU A 319 -8.68 -4.36 -1.24
C LEU A 319 -9.39 -4.68 -2.57
N GLU A 320 -10.72 -4.84 -2.57
CA GLU A 320 -11.47 -5.15 -3.79
C GLU A 320 -11.25 -4.15 -4.93
N ARG A 321 -11.00 -2.88 -4.61
CA ARG A 321 -10.65 -1.84 -5.60
C ARG A 321 -9.21 -1.91 -6.10
N GLN A 322 -8.29 -2.36 -5.25
CA GLN A 322 -6.86 -2.42 -5.54
C GLN A 322 -6.39 -3.76 -6.07
N LEU A 323 -7.18 -4.82 -5.90
CA LEU A 323 -6.81 -6.14 -6.39
C LEU A 323 -6.84 -6.18 -7.92
N PRO A 324 -6.03 -7.06 -8.52
CA PRO A 324 -6.05 -7.24 -9.96
C PRO A 324 -7.44 -7.57 -10.51
N ARG A 325 -7.85 -6.83 -11.56
CA ARG A 325 -9.16 -7.01 -12.22
C ARG A 325 -9.07 -7.35 -13.70
N ALA A 326 -7.97 -7.01 -14.35
CA ALA A 326 -7.78 -7.29 -15.77
C ALA A 326 -7.03 -8.60 -15.97
N ASP A 327 -7.53 -9.41 -16.90
CA ASP A 327 -6.80 -10.56 -17.40
C ASP A 327 -5.56 -10.07 -18.16
N LEU A 328 -4.42 -10.67 -17.82
CA LEU A 328 -3.16 -10.42 -18.50
C LEU A 328 -2.82 -11.62 -19.37
N PRO A 329 -2.04 -11.43 -20.45
CA PRO A 329 -1.42 -12.54 -21.14
C PRO A 329 -0.68 -13.44 -20.15
N GLU A 330 -0.80 -14.77 -20.26
CA GLU A 330 -0.25 -15.71 -19.28
C GLU A 330 1.26 -15.49 -19.05
N ALA A 331 2.01 -15.16 -20.10
CA ALA A 331 3.42 -14.81 -20.01
C ALA A 331 3.65 -13.55 -19.16
N ALA A 332 2.86 -12.49 -19.37
CA ALA A 332 2.93 -11.25 -18.59
C ALA A 332 2.58 -11.48 -17.12
N ASP A 333 1.51 -12.23 -16.84
CA ASP A 333 1.10 -12.57 -15.47
C ASP A 333 2.21 -13.34 -14.73
N ARG A 334 2.79 -14.37 -15.38
CA ARG A 334 3.91 -15.13 -14.81
C ARG A 334 5.13 -14.24 -14.51
N LEU A 335 5.53 -13.39 -15.45
CA LEU A 335 6.66 -12.47 -15.26
C LEU A 335 6.45 -11.53 -14.07
N LEU A 336 5.25 -10.96 -13.92
CA LEU A 336 4.94 -10.06 -12.82
C LEU A 336 4.90 -10.79 -11.48
N ASN A 337 4.34 -12.00 -11.44
CA ASN A 337 4.31 -12.82 -10.23
C ASN A 337 5.73 -13.20 -9.79
N ASP A 338 6.57 -13.62 -10.74
CA ASP A 338 7.97 -13.97 -10.51
C ASP A 338 8.77 -12.74 -10.04
N PHE A 339 8.59 -11.60 -10.71
CA PHE A 339 9.22 -10.33 -10.32
C PHE A 339 8.85 -9.91 -8.90
N ALA A 340 7.56 -9.94 -8.54
CA ALA A 340 7.09 -9.58 -7.20
C ALA A 340 7.68 -10.51 -6.13
N ARG A 341 7.78 -11.81 -6.41
CA ARG A 341 8.36 -12.80 -5.48
C ARG A 341 9.86 -12.62 -5.32
N GLN A 342 10.60 -12.48 -6.42
CA GLN A 342 12.06 -12.24 -6.39
C GLN A 342 12.42 -10.94 -5.66
N TRP A 343 11.60 -9.90 -5.83
CA TRP A 343 11.76 -8.64 -5.11
C TRP A 343 11.71 -8.84 -3.59
N LEU A 344 10.75 -9.63 -3.10
CA LEU A 344 10.60 -9.92 -1.68
C LEU A 344 11.66 -10.89 -1.14
N GLU A 345 12.17 -11.79 -1.98
CA GLU A 345 13.18 -12.77 -1.60
C GLU A 345 14.58 -12.18 -1.44
N GLY A 346 14.84 -10.98 -1.96
CA GLY A 346 16.02 -10.19 -1.60
C GLY A 346 16.97 -9.87 -2.75
N ARG A 347 16.55 -10.03 -4.00
CA ARG A 347 16.99 -9.28 -5.19
C ARG A 347 16.39 -9.93 -6.44
N PRO A 348 15.62 -9.21 -7.27
CA PRO A 348 15.51 -9.61 -8.66
C PRO A 348 16.89 -9.43 -9.29
N ASP A 349 17.37 -10.46 -9.98
CA ASP A 349 18.38 -10.25 -11.02
C ASP A 349 17.70 -9.42 -12.10
N LEU A 350 17.79 -8.09 -12.00
CA LEU A 350 17.20 -7.21 -13.01
C LEU A 350 17.90 -7.51 -14.35
N PRO A 351 17.17 -8.00 -15.37
CA PRO A 351 17.75 -8.13 -16.70
C PRO A 351 18.12 -6.72 -17.18
N GLY A 352 19.42 -6.43 -17.22
CA GLY A 352 19.92 -5.14 -17.68
C GLY A 352 20.16 -4.10 -16.58
N SER A 353 20.95 -4.43 -15.55
CA SER A 353 21.90 -3.41 -15.06
C SER A 353 22.83 -3.06 -16.23
N PHE A 354 22.34 -2.25 -17.16
CA PHE A 354 23.17 -1.63 -18.17
C PHE A 354 24.26 -0.88 -17.40
N PRO A 355 25.54 -1.00 -17.77
CA PRO A 355 26.52 -0.07 -17.28
C PRO A 355 25.94 1.32 -17.52
N ALA A 356 25.89 2.15 -16.46
CA ALA A 356 25.52 3.55 -16.62
C ALA A 356 26.27 4.06 -17.86
N PRO A 357 25.57 4.66 -18.84
CA PRO A 357 26.22 5.11 -20.07
C PRO A 357 27.46 5.90 -19.67
N ASP A 358 28.61 5.46 -20.19
CA ASP A 358 29.88 6.12 -19.91
C ASP A 358 29.69 7.62 -20.20
N PRO A 359 29.84 8.51 -19.19
CA PRO A 359 29.60 9.93 -19.38
C PRO A 359 30.51 10.56 -20.46
N SER A 360 31.50 9.81 -20.94
CA SER A 360 32.42 10.22 -22.01
C SER A 360 31.93 9.91 -23.44
N GLY A 361 30.81 9.20 -23.62
CA GLY A 361 30.34 8.71 -24.92
C GLY A 361 29.13 9.42 -25.54
N GLY A 362 28.96 10.72 -25.30
CA GLY A 362 27.88 11.48 -25.96
C GLY A 362 28.04 11.50 -27.49
N PRO A 363 26.97 11.31 -28.29
CA PRO A 363 27.04 11.55 -29.73
C PRO A 363 27.42 13.03 -29.95
N SER A 364 28.44 13.26 -30.78
CA SER A 364 28.91 14.59 -31.17
C SER A 364 27.73 15.46 -31.63
N THR A 365 27.40 16.47 -30.83
CA THR A 365 26.50 17.56 -31.21
C THR A 365 27.33 18.68 -31.83
N ASP A 366 27.95 18.43 -32.97
CA ASP A 366 28.49 19.49 -33.82
C ASP A 366 27.39 19.94 -34.82
N PRO A 367 26.60 20.99 -34.51
CA PRO A 367 25.85 21.70 -35.53
C PRO A 367 26.80 22.71 -36.18
N ALA A 368 27.31 22.35 -37.36
CA ALA A 368 27.85 23.33 -38.27
C ALA A 368 26.72 24.31 -38.70
N GLY A 369 26.77 25.52 -38.16
CA GLY A 369 26.30 26.75 -38.80
C GLY A 369 24.80 26.87 -39.08
N ALA A 370 24.04 27.36 -38.10
CA ALA A 370 22.82 28.12 -38.37
C ALA A 370 22.66 29.25 -37.33
N ALA A 371 23.11 30.44 -37.70
CA ALA A 371 22.89 31.66 -36.95
C ALA A 371 21.41 32.08 -37.06
N LEU A 372 20.66 32.06 -35.96
CA LEU A 372 19.42 32.81 -35.82
C LEU A 372 19.29 33.44 -34.43
N ARG A 373 19.53 34.76 -34.45
CA ARG A 373 19.05 35.86 -33.60
C ARG A 373 18.19 35.49 -32.38
N THR A 374 18.69 35.86 -31.20
CA THR A 374 17.90 36.24 -30.03
C THR A 374 17.12 37.55 -30.29
N PRO A 375 15.87 37.64 -29.81
CA PRO A 375 15.32 38.89 -29.31
C PRO A 375 15.17 38.83 -27.79
N SER A 376 15.69 39.86 -27.13
CA SER A 376 15.51 40.15 -25.72
C SER A 376 14.08 40.59 -25.41
N LEU A 377 13.59 40.12 -24.25
CA LEU A 377 12.70 40.77 -23.26
C LEU A 377 11.39 41.45 -23.71
N VAL A 378 10.28 40.90 -23.22
CA VAL A 378 9.19 41.71 -22.62
C VAL A 378 8.73 41.01 -21.34
N GLU A 379 8.96 41.68 -20.20
CA GLU A 379 8.35 41.37 -18.90
C GLU A 379 6.87 41.76 -18.93
N ASP A 380 5.99 40.88 -18.45
CA ASP A 380 4.56 41.17 -18.23
C ASP A 380 4.36 41.77 -16.82
N PRO A 381 3.75 42.97 -16.68
CA PRO A 381 3.52 43.64 -15.41
C PRO A 381 2.12 43.40 -14.85
N THR A 382 1.58 42.18 -14.92
CA THR A 382 0.27 41.88 -14.33
C THR A 382 0.29 40.67 -13.39
N GLY A 383 0.99 40.83 -12.27
CA GLY A 383 0.77 40.00 -11.08
C GLY A 383 -0.71 40.00 -10.69
N ARG A 384 -1.41 38.91 -11.02
CA ARG A 384 -2.75 38.60 -10.53
C ARG A 384 -2.74 37.19 -9.95
N TYR A 385 -2.70 37.13 -8.63
CA TYR A 385 -3.09 35.94 -7.88
C TYR A 385 -4.62 35.84 -7.87
N TRP A 386 -5.13 34.64 -8.15
CA TRP A 386 -6.53 34.30 -7.90
C TRP A 386 -6.62 33.62 -6.54
N SER A 387 -7.28 34.25 -5.58
CA SER A 387 -7.72 33.64 -4.33
C SER A 387 -9.19 33.22 -4.48
N TYR A 388 -9.50 31.95 -4.27
CA TYR A 388 -10.88 31.50 -4.14
C TYR A 388 -11.33 31.67 -2.68
N GLU A 389 -12.22 32.62 -2.44
CA GLU A 389 -12.91 32.79 -1.15
C GLU A 389 -14.19 31.96 -1.21
N VAL A 390 -14.26 30.87 -0.43
CA VAL A 390 -15.47 30.06 -0.29
C VAL A 390 -16.42 30.79 0.66
N ARG A 391 -17.47 31.42 0.11
CA ARG A 391 -18.62 31.87 0.88
C ARG A 391 -19.45 30.65 1.29
N MET A 392 -19.47 30.34 2.58
CA MET A 392 -20.52 29.51 3.16
C MET A 392 -21.82 30.33 3.20
N PRO A 393 -22.98 29.76 2.84
CA PRO A 393 -24.26 30.42 3.05
C PRO A 393 -24.62 30.41 4.54
N ASP A 394 -24.78 31.62 5.10
CA ASP A 394 -25.62 31.84 6.27
C ASP A 394 -27.06 31.57 5.85
N ASP A 395 -27.71 30.57 6.47
CA ASP A 395 -29.14 30.52 6.81
C ASP A 395 -29.62 29.07 6.97
N VAL A 396 -29.63 28.57 8.21
CA VAL A 396 -30.71 27.69 8.70
C VAL A 396 -31.02 28.08 10.15
N GLN A 397 -31.97 29.00 10.30
CA GLN A 397 -32.68 29.20 11.55
C GLN A 397 -33.76 28.13 11.73
N GLY A 398 -33.80 27.54 12.93
CA GLY A 398 -35.03 27.12 13.59
C GLY A 398 -35.54 25.71 13.28
N HIS A 399 -35.40 24.81 14.24
CA HIS A 399 -36.58 24.13 14.79
C HIS A 399 -36.35 23.71 16.23
N GLU A 400 -37.23 24.22 17.08
CA GLU A 400 -37.40 23.88 18.49
C GLU A 400 -37.79 22.41 18.66
N ALA A 401 -37.20 21.74 19.65
CA ALA A 401 -37.76 20.55 20.27
C ALA A 401 -37.55 20.68 21.79
N GLY A 402 -38.67 20.78 22.50
CA GLY A 402 -38.74 21.04 23.93
C GLY A 402 -38.41 19.86 24.84
N GLU A 403 -37.96 20.24 26.03
CA GLU A 403 -38.31 19.70 27.36
C GLU A 403 -38.85 18.27 27.47
N THR A 404 -38.10 17.39 28.14
CA THR A 404 -38.38 16.97 29.54
C THR A 404 -37.44 15.83 29.94
N LEU A 405 -36.55 16.08 30.92
CA LEU A 405 -36.08 15.02 31.82
C LEU A 405 -35.63 15.66 33.13
N ASP A 406 -36.60 15.72 34.02
CA ASP A 406 -36.46 16.12 35.41
C ASP A 406 -36.10 14.87 36.24
N GLN A 407 -35.27 15.09 37.26
CA GLN A 407 -35.07 14.27 38.47
C GLN A 407 -34.20 13.00 38.41
N MET A 408 -32.90 13.18 38.66
CA MET A 408 -32.16 12.27 39.56
C MET A 408 -31.43 13.11 40.62
N GLU A 409 -31.85 12.96 41.87
CA GLU A 409 -31.15 13.50 43.04
C GLU A 409 -29.80 12.79 43.25
N PRO A 410 -28.74 13.50 43.68
CA PRO A 410 -27.48 12.88 44.06
C PRO A 410 -27.56 12.25 45.46
N PRO A 411 -26.80 11.17 45.73
CA PRO A 411 -26.84 10.47 47.01
C PRO A 411 -26.21 11.29 48.15
N THR A 412 -26.92 11.32 49.27
CA THR A 412 -26.46 11.91 50.54
C THR A 412 -25.40 11.02 51.18
N LEU A 413 -24.20 11.57 51.44
CA LEU A 413 -23.16 10.95 52.24
C LEU A 413 -23.51 11.10 53.73
N SER A 414 -23.77 9.99 54.42
CA SER A 414 -23.81 9.94 55.88
C SER A 414 -22.41 9.66 56.43
N ALA A 415 -21.85 10.59 57.20
CA ALA A 415 -20.72 10.34 58.08
C ALA A 415 -21.20 9.55 59.31
N GLY A 416 -20.57 8.40 59.57
CA GLY A 416 -20.72 7.67 60.83
C GLY A 416 -19.61 8.03 61.80
N GLU A 417 -19.96 8.18 63.08
CA GLU A 417 -19.06 8.28 64.23
C GLU A 417 -18.30 6.97 64.51
#